data_AF-A0A6J6E5Z2-F1
#
_entry.id   AF-A0A6J6E5Z2-F1
#
_cell.length_a   1.000
_cell.length_b   1.000
_cell.length_c   1.000
_cell.angle_alpha   90.00
_cell.angle_beta   90.00
_cell.angle_gamma   90.00
#
_symmetry.space_group_name_H-M   'P 1'
#
loop_
_entity.id
_entity.type
_entity.pdbx_description
1 polymer ?
#
loop_
_entity_poly.entity_id
_entity_poly.type
_entity_poly.pdbx_seq_one_letter_code
_entity_poly.pdbx_strand_id
1 'polypeptide(L)' 'MVVVTRPGGALPKSVLPSDSIYVEMNPVDVSSSQIRNLASRGESFAHLTTDAVVQFISARGVYRGAQ' A
#
# COMPACT_ATOMS: atom_id res chain seq x y z
N MET A 1 -18.05 6.98 9.32
CA MET A 1 -16.97 6.04 8.90
C MET A 1 -16.45 6.43 7.52
N VAL A 2 -15.15 6.28 7.22
CA VAL A 2 -14.59 6.56 5.87
C VAL A 2 -14.20 5.23 5.21
N VAL A 3 -14.67 5.01 3.99
CA VAL A 3 -14.39 3.79 3.23
C VAL A 3 -13.74 4.13 1.89
N VAL A 4 -12.65 3.42 1.59
CA VAL A 4 -11.86 3.58 0.37
C VAL A 4 -11.76 2.23 -0.33
N THR A 5 -12.16 2.17 -1.60
CA THR A 5 -12.10 0.96 -2.42
C THR A 5 -10.90 0.96 -3.36
N ARG A 6 -10.31 -0.21 -3.61
CA ARG A 6 -9.30 -0.42 -4.65
C ARG A 6 -9.96 -0.87 -5.96
N PRO A 7 -9.29 -0.72 -7.12
CA PRO A 7 -9.78 -1.26 -8.39
C PRO A 7 -10.02 -2.77 -8.29
N GLY A 8 -11.16 -3.23 -8.83
CA GLY A 8 -11.60 -4.62 -8.70
C GLY A 8 -12.21 -4.97 -7.33
N GLY A 9 -12.07 -4.12 -6.32
CA GLY A 9 -12.74 -4.24 -5.02
C GLY A 9 -14.10 -3.55 -5.05
N ALA A 10 -15.10 -4.22 -5.62
CA ALA A 10 -16.47 -3.71 -5.60
C ALA A 10 -17.05 -3.84 -4.18
N LEU A 11 -17.38 -2.71 -3.55
CA LEU A 11 -18.12 -2.68 -2.29
C LEU A 11 -19.53 -2.13 -2.55
N PRO A 12 -20.60 -2.93 -2.35
CA PRO A 12 -21.95 -2.44 -2.52
C PRO A 12 -22.26 -1.36 -1.48
N LYS A 13 -22.73 -0.19 -1.91
CA LYS A 13 -23.09 0.91 -0.99
C LYS A 13 -24.17 0.51 0.02
N SER A 14 -24.97 -0.51 -0.28
CA SER A 14 -26.02 -1.04 0.60
C SER A 14 -25.50 -1.72 1.86
N VAL A 15 -24.22 -2.13 1.90
CA VAL A 15 -23.62 -2.72 3.12
C VAL A 15 -22.96 -1.67 4.02
N LEU A 16 -22.99 -0.40 3.61
CA LEU A 16 -22.40 0.68 4.40
C LEU A 16 -23.44 1.30 5.35
N PRO A 17 -23.06 1.61 6.60
CA PRO A 17 -23.83 2.48 7.48
C PRO A 17 -24.20 3.80 6.80
N SER A 18 -25.38 4.31 7.09
CA SER A 18 -25.96 5.51 6.46
C SER A 18 -25.17 6.80 6.72
N ASP A 19 -24.27 6.81 7.70
CA ASP A 19 -23.36 7.91 8.04
C ASP A 19 -21.95 7.78 7.42
N SER A 20 -21.79 6.90 6.42
CA SER A 20 -20.50 6.66 5.77
C SER A 20 -20.18 7.69 4.69
N ILE A 21 -18.92 8.16 4.67
CA ILE A 21 -18.37 8.97 3.57
C ILE A 21 -17.61 8.03 2.64
N TYR A 22 -18.06 7.95 1.39
CA TYR A 22 -17.44 7.14 0.34
C TYR A 22 -16.47 8.00 -0.47
N VAL A 23 -15.21 7.59 -0.54
CA VAL A 23 -14.18 8.26 -1.33
C VAL A 23 -13.63 7.28 -2.35
N GLU A 24 -13.90 7.57 -3.62
CA GLU A 24 -13.24 6.86 -4.72
C GLU A 24 -11.83 7.44 -4.89
N MET A 25 -10.83 6.56 -4.94
CA MET A 25 -9.45 6.94 -5.17
C MET A 25 -8.95 6.31 -6.46
N ASN A 26 -8.17 7.07 -7.21
CA ASN A 26 -7.47 6.53 -8.36
C ASN A 26 -6.57 5.35 -7.93
N PRO A 27 -6.45 4.31 -8.77
CA PRO A 27 -5.56 3.19 -8.53
C PRO A 27 -4.16 3.65 -8.11
N VAL A 28 -3.75 3.30 -6.90
CA VAL A 28 -2.33 3.11 -6.61
C VAL A 28 -2.19 1.62 -6.34
N ASP A 29 -1.87 0.86 -7.38
CA ASP A 29 -1.71 -0.59 -7.29
C ASP A 29 -0.37 -0.94 -6.64
N VAL A 30 -0.28 -0.60 -5.36
CA VAL A 30 0.86 -0.90 -4.50
C VAL A 30 0.34 -1.55 -3.22
N SER A 31 1.10 -2.52 -2.75
CA SER A 31 0.89 -3.13 -1.44
C SER A 31 2.18 -3.14 -0.64
N SER A 32 2.06 -3.09 0.69
CA SER A 32 3.23 -3.24 1.56
C SER A 32 3.90 -4.61 1.37
N SER A 33 3.14 -5.67 1.05
CA SER A 33 3.70 -6.99 0.76
C SER A 33 4.61 -6.97 -0.47
N GLN A 34 4.23 -6.26 -1.53
CA GLN A 34 5.06 -6.07 -2.72
C GLN A 34 6.36 -5.34 -2.37
N ILE A 35 6.28 -4.23 -1.63
CA ILE A 35 7.47 -3.47 -1.19
C ILE A 35 8.40 -4.34 -0.34
N ARG A 36 7.86 -5.09 0.63
CA ARG A 36 8.67 -5.99 1.49
C ARG A 36 9.36 -7.07 0.68
N ASN A 37 8.67 -7.68 -0.28
CA ASN A 37 9.24 -8.72 -1.14
C ASN A 37 10.42 -8.18 -1.96
N LEU A 38 10.24 -7.02 -2.62
CA LEU A 38 11.31 -6.38 -3.39
C LEU A 38 12.50 -6.01 -2.48
N ALA A 39 12.22 -5.34 -1.35
CA ALA A 39 13.25 -4.94 -0.39
C ALA A 39 14.05 -6.14 0.15
N SER A 40 13.39 -7.26 0.45
CA SER A 40 14.03 -8.48 0.94
C SER A 40 14.98 -9.13 -0.08
N ARG A 41 14.70 -8.94 -1.39
CA ARG A 41 15.52 -9.44 -2.50
C ARG A 41 16.60 -8.44 -2.95
N GLY A 42 16.62 -7.25 -2.37
CA GLY A 42 17.49 -6.16 -2.82
C GLY A 42 17.07 -5.56 -4.16
N GLU A 43 15.84 -5.81 -4.61
CA GLU A 43 15.27 -5.23 -5.84
C GLU A 43 14.79 -3.80 -5.58
N SER A 44 14.77 -2.97 -6.63
CA SER A 44 14.33 -1.57 -6.51
C SER A 44 12.81 -1.47 -6.35
N PHE A 45 12.38 -0.71 -5.35
CA PHE A 45 10.98 -0.37 -5.08
C PHE A 45 10.75 1.15 -5.03
N ALA A 46 11.68 1.95 -5.56
CA ALA A 46 11.62 3.41 -5.49
C ALA A 46 10.40 4.01 -6.22
N HIS A 47 9.82 3.28 -7.18
CA HIS A 47 8.62 3.67 -7.91
C HIS A 47 7.31 3.41 -7.12
N LEU A 48 7.39 2.78 -5.95
CA LEU A 48 6.23 2.33 -5.16
C LEU A 48 6.01 3.16 -3.89
N THR A 49 6.95 4.04 -3.53
CA THR A 49 6.91 4.82 -2.29
C THR A 49 7.77 6.08 -2.44
N THR A 50 7.81 6.92 -1.41
CA THR A 50 8.62 8.14 -1.39
C THR A 50 10.11 7.84 -1.16
N ASP A 51 10.99 8.69 -1.71
CA ASP A 51 12.44 8.56 -1.57
C ASP A 51 12.91 8.50 -0.12
N ALA A 52 12.30 9.29 0.77
CA ALA A 52 12.63 9.29 2.20
C ALA A 52 12.44 7.90 2.83
N VAL A 53 11.38 7.18 2.42
CA VAL A 53 11.13 5.81 2.90
C VAL A 53 12.14 4.83 2.32
N VAL A 54 12.50 4.97 1.04
CA VAL A 54 13.54 4.14 0.40
C VAL A 54 14.88 4.29 1.12
N GLN A 55 15.28 5.52 1.41
CA GLN A 55 16.51 5.84 2.14
C GLN A 55 16.48 5.27 3.56
N PHE A 56 15.36 5.43 4.26
CA PHE A 56 15.20 4.89 5.60
C PHE A 56 15.33 3.35 5.64
N ILE A 57 14.62 2.65 4.76
CA ILE A 57 14.66 1.18 4.67
C ILE A 57 16.09 0.72 4.37
N SER A 58 16.77 1.38 3.43
CA SER A 58 18.14 1.06 3.04
C SER A 58 19.15 1.30 4.15
N ALA A 59 19.05 2.44 4.85
CA ALA A 59 19.96 2.82 5.93
C ALA A 59 19.79 1.95 7.19
N ARG A 60 18.58 1.47 7.46
CA ARG A 60 18.24 0.67 8.65
C ARG A 60 18.19 -0.83 8.39
N GLY A 61 18.34 -1.27 7.14
CA GLY A 61 18.24 -2.68 6.76
C GLY A 61 16.85 -3.28 7.01
N VAL A 62 15.79 -2.46 7.00
CA VAL A 62 14.42 -2.94 7.25
C VAL A 62 14.04 -3.94 6.15
N TYR A 63 13.36 -5.02 6.52
CA TYR A 63 12.97 -6.13 5.64
C TYR A 63 14.10 -7.01 5.11
N ARG A 64 15.36 -6.80 5.53
CA ARG A 64 16.45 -7.78 5.34
C ARG A 64 16.37 -8.81 6.46
N GLY A 65 16.01 -10.06 6.13
CA GLY A 65 16.02 -11.19 7.07
C GLY A 65 14.66 -11.65 7.61
N ALA A 66 13.54 -11.17 7.08
CA ALA A 66 12.25 -11.79 7.34
C ALA A 66 12.03 -12.97 6.35
N GLN A 67 12.68 -14.10 6.63
CA GLN A 67 12.31 -15.42 6.10
C GLN A 67 11.89 -16.30 7.27
#